data_AF-A0A822EEC0-F1
#
_entry.id   AF-A0A822EEC0-F1
#
_cell.length_a   1.000
_cell.length_b   1.000
_cell.length_c   1.000
_cell.angle_alpha   90.00
_cell.angle_beta   90.00
_cell.angle_gamma   90.00
#
_symmetry.space_group_name_H-M   'P 1'
#
loop_
_entity.id
_entity.type
_entity.pdbx_description
1 polymer ?
#
loop_
_entity_poly.entity_id
_entity_poly.type
_entity_poly.pdbx_seq_one_letter_code
_entity_poly.pdbx_strand_id
1 'polypeptide(L)'
;FYFLSISKTFASGKTEKRIFEILKELGLPSGKNDEIDPVDFTFEKFCDLYHKICPRTDIAALFDELSDGKDYITTKQFVDWLNETQRDPRLNEILFPFYDTNSALRIIDRYELRANYRDRGHLSCDGLTRYLMSDENAPVFLDRLEVYHDMD
;
A
#
# COMPACT_ATOMS: atom_id res chain seq x y z
N PHE A 1 22.18 7.39 -8.79
CA PHE A 1 22.03 6.18 -7.95
C PHE A 1 22.61 4.99 -8.73
N TYR A 2 23.57 4.22 -8.21
CA TYR A 2 24.21 3.15 -9.00
C TYR A 2 23.28 1.94 -9.23
N PHE A 3 22.99 1.61 -10.49
CA PHE A 3 22.08 0.54 -10.92
C PHE A 3 22.40 -0.86 -10.43
N LEU A 4 23.70 -1.16 -10.26
CA LEU A 4 24.14 -2.43 -9.68
C LEU A 4 23.55 -2.63 -8.28
N SER A 5 23.18 -1.55 -7.58
CA SER A 5 22.46 -1.59 -6.32
C SER A 5 21.02 -2.06 -6.50
N ILE A 6 20.27 -1.55 -7.48
CA ILE A 6 18.85 -1.91 -7.70
C ILE A 6 18.71 -3.39 -8.03
N SER A 7 19.48 -3.88 -9.02
CA SER A 7 19.41 -5.30 -9.41
C SER A 7 19.81 -6.22 -8.26
N LYS A 8 20.80 -5.84 -7.44
CA LYS A 8 21.20 -6.62 -6.25
C LYS A 8 20.15 -6.56 -5.13
N THR A 9 19.55 -5.40 -4.88
CA THR A 9 18.48 -5.21 -3.89
C THR A 9 17.26 -6.07 -4.22
N PHE A 10 16.93 -6.22 -5.51
CA PHE A 10 15.77 -6.97 -5.98
C PHE A 10 16.08 -8.38 -6.51
N ALA A 11 17.33 -8.85 -6.36
CA ALA A 11 17.77 -10.16 -6.84
C ALA A 11 17.22 -11.35 -6.02
N SER A 12 16.35 -11.13 -5.03
CA SER A 12 15.78 -12.18 -4.16
C SER A 12 14.72 -13.04 -4.88
N GLY A 13 15.03 -13.56 -6.07
CA GLY A 13 14.21 -14.51 -6.81
C GLY A 13 13.81 -14.10 -8.23
N LYS A 14 14.16 -12.89 -8.68
CA LYS A 14 13.95 -12.45 -10.08
C LYS A 14 15.27 -12.39 -10.84
N THR A 15 15.25 -12.74 -12.12
CA THR A 15 16.43 -12.65 -12.98
C THR A 15 16.76 -11.18 -13.27
N GLU A 16 18.05 -10.86 -13.40
CA GLU A 16 18.51 -9.52 -13.79
C GLU A 16 17.84 -9.05 -15.09
N LYS A 17 17.64 -9.98 -16.04
CA LYS A 17 16.90 -9.74 -17.28
C LYS A 17 15.48 -9.22 -17.04
N ARG A 18 14.74 -9.81 -16.08
CA ARG A 18 13.37 -9.40 -15.75
C ARG A 18 13.33 -7.99 -15.16
N ILE A 19 14.33 -7.63 -14.37
CA ILE A 19 14.46 -6.29 -13.78
C ILE A 19 14.68 -5.26 -14.89
N PHE A 20 15.54 -5.55 -15.87
CA PHE A 20 15.74 -4.66 -17.03
C PHE A 20 14.47 -4.50 -17.89
N GLU A 21 13.70 -5.56 -18.10
CA GLU A 21 12.41 -5.48 -18.80
C GLU A 21 11.44 -4.53 -18.09
N ILE A 22 11.34 -4.63 -16.76
CA ILE A 22 10.48 -3.77 -15.94
C ILE A 22 10.95 -2.30 -15.98
N LEU A 23 12.25 -2.05 -15.86
CA LEU A 23 12.80 -0.69 -15.97
C LEU A 23 12.45 -0.06 -17.32
N LYS A 24 12.60 -0.83 -18.40
CA LYS A 24 12.23 -0.40 -19.75
C LYS A 24 10.74 -0.09 -19.86
N GLU A 25 9.86 -0.93 -19.31
CA GLU A 25 8.41 -0.67 -19.26
C GLU A 25 8.07 0.62 -18.51
N LEU A 26 8.86 0.97 -17.48
CA LEU A 26 8.70 2.20 -16.71
C LEU A 26 9.36 3.41 -17.37
N GLY A 27 9.98 3.26 -18.54
CA GLY A 27 10.70 4.33 -19.23
C GLY A 27 11.99 4.76 -18.51
N LEU A 28 12.50 3.93 -17.61
CA LEU A 28 13.78 4.15 -16.93
C LEU A 28 14.92 3.55 -17.76
N PRO A 29 16.15 4.08 -17.64
CA PRO A 29 17.31 3.47 -18.31
C PRO A 29 17.45 2.00 -17.89
N SER A 30 17.79 1.13 -18.84
CA SER A 30 17.69 -0.32 -18.68
C SER A 30 18.86 -1.08 -19.29
N GLY A 31 19.91 -0.38 -19.72
CA GLY A 31 21.18 -0.95 -20.16
C GLY A 31 22.03 -1.38 -18.96
N LYS A 32 22.90 -2.37 -19.18
CA LYS A 32 23.74 -2.96 -18.13
C LYS A 32 24.66 -1.94 -17.43
N ASN A 33 25.02 -0.87 -18.12
CA ASN A 33 25.92 0.19 -17.64
C ASN A 33 25.26 1.58 -17.67
N ASP A 34 23.93 1.64 -17.81
CA ASP A 34 23.24 2.94 -17.80
C ASP A 34 23.30 3.55 -16.38
N GLU A 35 23.00 4.84 -16.25
CA GLU A 35 22.79 5.53 -14.96
C GLU A 35 21.41 6.22 -14.93
N ILE A 36 20.65 6.10 -13.82
CA ILE A 36 19.40 6.85 -13.64
C ILE A 36 19.76 8.18 -13.02
N ASP A 37 19.38 9.26 -13.68
CA ASP A 37 19.40 10.59 -13.09
C ASP A 37 18.47 10.60 -11.87
N PRO A 38 18.93 11.03 -10.68
CA PRO A 38 18.06 11.16 -9.51
C PRO A 38 16.75 11.92 -9.77
N VAL A 39 16.74 12.89 -10.71
CA VAL A 39 15.52 13.64 -11.05
C VAL A 39 14.45 12.78 -11.76
N ASP A 40 14.89 11.74 -12.49
CA ASP A 40 14.01 10.82 -13.22
C ASP A 40 13.54 9.66 -12.33
N PHE A 41 14.20 9.42 -11.19
CA PHE A 41 13.86 8.35 -10.25
C PHE A 41 13.03 8.86 -9.08
N THR A 42 11.81 9.31 -9.36
CA THR A 42 10.88 9.79 -8.32
C THR A 42 10.40 8.65 -7.42
N PHE A 43 9.81 9.01 -6.28
CA PHE A 43 9.22 8.03 -5.36
C PHE A 43 8.11 7.20 -6.03
N GLU A 44 7.29 7.82 -6.88
CA GLU A 44 6.26 7.14 -7.66
C GLU A 44 6.86 6.10 -8.60
N LYS A 45 7.95 6.44 -9.30
CA LYS A 45 8.69 5.48 -10.15
C LYS A 45 9.26 4.32 -9.35
N PHE A 46 9.75 4.59 -8.14
CA PHE A 46 10.21 3.54 -7.22
C PHE A 46 9.06 2.63 -6.79
N CYS A 47 7.90 3.17 -6.42
CA CYS A 47 6.72 2.39 -6.06
C CYS A 47 6.25 1.49 -7.22
N ASP A 48 6.17 2.03 -8.44
CA ASP A 48 5.81 1.27 -9.63
C ASP A 48 6.80 0.12 -9.91
N LEU A 49 8.09 0.41 -9.77
CA LEU A 49 9.16 -0.60 -9.88
C LEU A 49 8.99 -1.69 -8.83
N TYR A 50 8.80 -1.32 -7.56
CA TYR A 50 8.60 -2.23 -6.45
C TYR A 50 7.40 -3.15 -6.68
N HIS A 51 6.25 -2.60 -7.06
CA HIS A 51 5.03 -3.37 -7.32
C HIS A 51 5.18 -4.35 -8.49
N LYS A 52 5.91 -3.99 -9.55
CA LYS A 52 6.16 -4.87 -10.70
C LYS A 52 7.15 -6.00 -10.37
N ILE A 53 8.18 -5.71 -9.58
CA ILE A 53 9.20 -6.70 -9.19
C ILE A 53 8.63 -7.68 -8.16
N CYS A 54 7.93 -7.16 -7.15
CA CYS A 54 7.37 -7.88 -6.03
C CYS A 54 5.82 -7.76 -6.04
N PRO A 55 5.13 -8.47 -6.95
CA PRO A 55 3.68 -8.41 -7.00
C PRO A 55 3.08 -8.95 -5.69
N ARG A 56 2.22 -8.15 -5.06
CA ARG A 56 1.51 -8.48 -3.82
C ARG A 56 0.26 -9.32 -4.11
N THR A 57 0.47 -10.57 -4.53
CA THR A 57 -0.63 -11.51 -4.84
C THR A 57 -1.50 -11.83 -3.63
N ASP A 58 -0.94 -11.73 -2.44
CA ASP A 58 -1.64 -11.83 -1.16
C ASP A 58 -2.68 -10.72 -0.98
N ILE A 59 -2.30 -9.47 -1.27
CA ILE A 59 -3.24 -8.34 -1.23
C ILE A 59 -4.27 -8.46 -2.37
N ALA A 60 -3.87 -8.92 -3.55
CA ALA A 60 -4.81 -9.14 -4.65
C ALA A 60 -5.89 -10.17 -4.29
N ALA A 61 -5.52 -11.29 -3.66
CA ALA A 61 -6.48 -12.29 -3.19
C ALA A 61 -7.43 -11.71 -2.13
N LEU A 62 -6.90 -10.97 -1.15
CA LEU A 62 -7.72 -10.27 -0.16
C LEU A 62 -8.68 -9.28 -0.85
N PHE A 63 -8.20 -8.51 -1.82
CA PHE A 63 -9.03 -7.56 -2.54
C PHE A 63 -10.21 -8.25 -3.25
N ASP A 64 -9.95 -9.38 -3.90
CA ASP A 64 -10.99 -10.15 -4.60
C ASP A 64 -12.05 -10.69 -3.62
N GLU A 65 -11.64 -11.10 -2.40
CA GLU A 65 -12.55 -11.49 -1.33
C GLU A 65 -13.43 -10.33 -0.85
N LEU A 66 -12.87 -9.12 -0.73
CA LEU A 66 -13.58 -7.93 -0.22
C LEU A 66 -14.46 -7.25 -1.27
N SER A 67 -14.10 -7.35 -2.55
CA SER A 67 -14.77 -6.64 -3.64
C SER A 67 -16.00 -7.37 -4.17
N ASP A 68 -16.21 -8.64 -3.77
CA ASP A 68 -17.21 -9.54 -4.33
C ASP A 68 -17.07 -9.66 -5.87
N GLY A 69 -15.84 -9.74 -6.36
CA GLY A 69 -15.52 -9.84 -7.80
C GLY A 69 -15.66 -8.53 -8.58
N LYS A 70 -15.87 -7.40 -7.91
CA LYS A 70 -15.81 -6.06 -8.52
C LYS A 70 -14.35 -5.59 -8.60
N ASP A 71 -14.13 -4.59 -9.43
CA ASP A 71 -12.83 -3.91 -9.55
C ASP A 71 -12.65 -2.79 -8.50
N TYR A 72 -13.54 -2.70 -7.50
CA TYR A 72 -13.48 -1.79 -6.37
C TYR A 72 -14.15 -2.39 -5.12
N ILE A 73 -13.74 -1.89 -3.95
CA ILE A 73 -14.40 -2.09 -2.67
C ILE A 73 -15.26 -0.84 -2.39
N THR A 74 -16.53 -1.03 -2.03
CA THR A 74 -17.42 0.06 -1.62
C THR A 74 -17.08 0.55 -0.22
N THR A 75 -17.44 1.79 0.12
CA THR A 75 -17.24 2.32 1.48
C THR A 75 -17.84 1.41 2.55
N LYS A 76 -19.01 0.80 2.29
CA LYS A 76 -19.65 -0.13 3.24
C LYS A 76 -18.80 -1.38 3.45
N GLN A 77 -18.41 -2.07 2.37
CA GLN A 77 -17.54 -3.25 2.48
C GLN A 77 -16.25 -2.94 3.24
N PHE A 78 -15.68 -1.75 3.01
CA PHE A 78 -14.47 -1.33 3.70
C PHE A 78 -14.69 -1.06 5.20
N VAL A 79 -15.78 -0.40 5.59
CA VAL A 79 -16.17 -0.21 7.00
C VAL A 79 -16.36 -1.55 7.70
N ASP A 80 -17.09 -2.47 7.07
CA ASP A 80 -17.34 -3.80 7.63
C ASP A 80 -16.01 -4.53 7.87
N TRP A 81 -15.13 -4.57 6.87
CA TRP A 81 -13.82 -5.20 6.98
C TRP A 81 -12.91 -4.57 8.05
N LEU A 82 -12.87 -3.24 8.14
CA LEU A 82 -12.07 -2.54 9.16
C LEU A 82 -12.50 -2.93 10.57
N ASN A 83 -13.81 -3.01 10.81
CA ASN A 83 -14.35 -3.29 12.13
C ASN A 83 -14.33 -4.79 12.49
N GLU A 84 -14.51 -5.67 11.52
CA GLU A 84 -14.58 -7.12 11.75
C GLU A 84 -13.21 -7.80 11.71
N THR A 85 -12.28 -7.29 10.90
CA THR A 85 -10.99 -7.94 10.64
C THR A 85 -9.79 -7.18 11.18
N GLN A 86 -9.77 -5.85 11.06
CA GLN A 86 -8.59 -5.05 11.45
C GLN A 86 -8.63 -4.60 12.92
N ARG A 87 -9.82 -4.32 13.47
CA ARG A 87 -9.96 -3.86 14.85
C ARG A 87 -9.61 -4.97 15.85
N ASP A 88 -8.76 -4.66 16.84
CA ASP A 88 -8.55 -5.58 17.97
C ASP A 88 -9.83 -5.64 18.85
N PRO A 89 -10.48 -6.82 18.97
CA PRO A 89 -11.74 -6.95 19.70
C PRO A 89 -11.62 -6.70 21.20
N ARG A 90 -10.39 -6.66 21.74
CA ARG A 90 -10.14 -6.39 23.17
C ARG A 90 -10.17 -4.90 23.51
N LEU A 91 -10.15 -4.01 22.51
CA LEU A 91 -10.17 -2.57 22.72
C LEU A 91 -11.56 -2.09 23.14
N ASN A 92 -11.60 -1.18 24.11
CA ASN A 92 -12.82 -0.54 24.56
C ASN A 92 -13.46 0.33 23.47
N GLU A 93 -14.75 0.17 23.22
CA GLU A 93 -15.47 0.85 22.13
C GLU A 93 -15.69 2.35 22.35
N ILE A 94 -15.65 2.83 23.60
CA ILE A 94 -15.78 4.25 23.92
C ILE A 94 -14.44 4.96 23.67
N LEU A 95 -13.33 4.34 24.07
CA LEU A 95 -11.98 4.89 23.89
C LEU A 95 -11.46 4.70 22.46
N PHE A 96 -11.83 3.59 21.82
CA PHE A 96 -11.46 3.21 20.46
C PHE A 96 -12.74 2.94 19.64
N PRO A 97 -13.39 4.01 19.14
CA PRO A 97 -14.65 3.89 18.43
C PRO A 97 -14.49 3.05 17.15
N PHE A 98 -15.59 2.42 16.74
CA PHE A 98 -15.65 1.74 15.45
C PHE A 98 -15.45 2.73 14.29
N TYR A 99 -14.90 2.23 13.19
CA TYR A 99 -14.86 2.95 11.94
C TYR A 99 -16.28 3.18 11.43
N ASP A 100 -16.57 4.41 11.04
CA ASP A 100 -17.81 4.80 10.38
C ASP A 100 -17.55 5.16 8.91
N THR A 101 -18.62 5.49 8.18
CA THR A 101 -18.53 5.90 6.77
C THR A 101 -17.58 7.08 6.58
N ASN A 102 -17.57 8.06 7.48
CA ASN A 102 -16.70 9.23 7.36
C ASN A 102 -15.22 8.87 7.52
N SER A 103 -14.90 8.00 8.47
CA SER A 103 -13.55 7.51 8.72
C SER A 103 -13.04 6.70 7.52
N ALA A 104 -13.88 5.82 6.97
CA ALA A 104 -13.55 5.06 5.76
C ALA A 104 -13.35 5.98 4.55
N LEU A 105 -14.22 6.97 4.34
CA LEU A 105 -14.08 7.93 3.24
C LEU A 105 -12.79 8.75 3.35
N ARG A 106 -12.36 9.15 4.56
CA ARG A 106 -11.07 9.81 4.77
C ARG A 106 -9.89 8.95 4.33
N ILE A 107 -9.92 7.65 4.64
CA ILE A 107 -8.89 6.71 4.23
C ILE A 107 -8.88 6.58 2.70
N ILE A 108 -10.05 6.41 2.09
CA ILE A 108 -10.21 6.34 0.63
C ILE A 108 -9.70 7.62 -0.03
N ASP A 109 -10.06 8.78 0.50
CA ASP A 109 -9.61 10.09 0.01
C ASP A 109 -8.10 10.27 0.08
N ARG A 110 -7.43 9.61 1.03
CA ARG A 110 -5.98 9.65 1.18
C ARG A 110 -5.26 8.69 0.23
N TYR A 111 -5.72 7.46 0.09
CA TYR A 111 -4.94 6.39 -0.55
C TYR A 111 -5.41 5.99 -1.95
N GLU A 112 -6.66 6.23 -2.34
CA GLU A 112 -7.07 6.04 -3.72
C GLU A 112 -6.40 7.11 -4.58
N LEU A 113 -5.89 6.78 -5.77
CA LEU A 113 -5.32 7.79 -6.69
C LEU A 113 -6.29 8.19 -7.79
N ARG A 114 -7.21 7.30 -8.15
CA ARG A 114 -8.18 7.52 -9.22
C ARG A 114 -9.32 8.41 -8.72
N ALA A 115 -9.35 9.65 -9.21
CA ALA A 115 -10.39 10.62 -8.82
C ALA A 115 -11.81 10.06 -8.99
N ASN A 116 -12.10 9.38 -10.10
CA ASN A 116 -13.41 8.79 -10.36
C ASN A 116 -13.83 7.70 -9.36
N TYR A 117 -12.89 7.03 -8.68
CA TYR A 117 -13.18 6.04 -7.64
C TYR A 117 -13.32 6.74 -6.30
N ARG A 118 -12.38 7.64 -5.99
CA ARG A 118 -12.39 8.49 -4.80
C ARG A 118 -13.72 9.24 -4.64
N ASP A 119 -14.18 9.91 -5.69
CA ASP A 119 -15.41 10.70 -5.72
C ASP A 119 -16.67 9.85 -5.47
N ARG A 120 -16.58 8.53 -5.70
CA ARG A 120 -17.67 7.56 -5.48
C ARG A 120 -17.54 6.80 -4.16
N GLY A 121 -16.50 7.09 -3.36
CA GLY A 121 -16.20 6.31 -2.16
C GLY A 121 -15.79 4.87 -2.46
N HIS A 122 -15.18 4.65 -3.63
CA HIS A 122 -14.68 3.35 -4.07
C HIS A 122 -13.18 3.25 -3.85
N LEU A 123 -12.71 2.10 -3.38
CA LEU A 123 -11.30 1.81 -3.17
C LEU A 123 -10.83 0.74 -4.15
N SER A 124 -9.80 1.03 -4.93
CA SER A 124 -9.16 0.05 -5.82
C SER A 124 -8.15 -0.83 -5.08
N CYS A 125 -7.67 -1.88 -5.74
CA CYS A 125 -6.61 -2.75 -5.19
C CYS A 125 -5.30 -1.98 -4.91
N ASP A 126 -4.96 -0.99 -5.75
CA ASP A 126 -3.82 -0.10 -5.50
C ASP A 126 -4.07 0.76 -4.26
N GLY A 127 -5.27 1.33 -4.12
CA GLY A 127 -5.67 2.09 -2.93
C GLY A 127 -5.61 1.25 -1.65
N LEU A 128 -6.12 0.01 -1.69
CA LEU A 128 -6.03 -0.93 -0.56
C LEU A 128 -4.57 -1.27 -0.23
N THR A 129 -3.73 -1.51 -1.24
CA THR A 129 -2.31 -1.80 -1.05
C THR A 129 -1.60 -0.63 -0.35
N ARG A 130 -1.85 0.60 -0.79
CA ARG A 130 -1.31 1.81 -0.18
C ARG A 130 -1.75 1.98 1.27
N TYR A 131 -3.03 1.75 1.57
CA TYR A 131 -3.54 1.77 2.94
C TYR A 131 -2.86 0.72 3.83
N LEU A 132 -2.79 -0.54 3.40
CA LEU A 132 -2.20 -1.64 4.15
C LEU A 132 -0.70 -1.45 4.43
N MET A 133 0.00 -0.71 3.57
CA MET A 133 1.42 -0.40 3.70
C MET A 133 1.68 0.94 4.41
N SER A 134 0.64 1.66 4.84
CA SER A 134 0.75 2.96 5.49
C SER A 134 0.88 2.84 7.01
N ASP A 135 1.35 3.92 7.64
CA ASP A 135 1.42 4.02 9.10
C ASP A 135 0.02 4.02 9.76
N GLU A 136 -1.04 4.37 9.03
CA GLU A 136 -2.42 4.29 9.55
C GLU A 136 -2.90 2.85 9.74
N ASN A 137 -2.25 1.87 9.11
CA ASN A 137 -2.48 0.44 9.31
C ASN A 137 -1.31 -0.25 10.02
N ALA A 138 -0.61 0.49 10.90
CA ALA A 138 0.50 -0.07 11.67
C ALA A 138 0.04 -1.24 12.57
N PRO A 139 0.84 -2.31 12.71
CA PRO A 139 0.48 -3.46 13.53
C PRO A 139 0.54 -3.18 15.05
N VAL A 140 1.00 -1.98 15.43
CA VAL A 140 1.18 -1.56 16.82
C VAL A 140 0.68 -0.13 17.00
N PHE A 141 0.27 0.18 18.23
CA PHE A 141 -0.04 1.53 18.66
C PHE A 141 1.24 2.37 18.73
N LEU A 142 1.41 3.29 17.78
CA LEU A 142 2.62 4.12 17.70
C LEU A 142 2.79 5.03 18.92
N ASP A 143 1.68 5.48 19.53
CA ASP A 143 1.65 6.28 20.76
C ASP A 143 2.07 5.48 22.02
N ARG A 144 2.12 4.15 21.93
CA ARG A 144 2.58 3.26 23.00
C ARG A 144 4.03 2.82 22.85
N LEU A 145 4.76 3.38 21.88
CA LEU A 145 6.19 3.13 21.71
C LEU A 145 7.04 3.98 22.67
N GLU A 146 6.53 5.14 23.10
CA GLU A 146 7.18 6.02 24.07
C GLU A 146 6.86 5.63 25.52
N VAL A 147 7.40 6.32 26.52
CA VAL A 147 7.00 6.08 27.93
C VAL A 147 5.61 6.67 28.14
N TYR A 148 4.59 5.80 28.14
CA TYR A 148 3.18 6.19 28.25
C TYR A 148 2.49 5.71 29.52
N HIS A 149 3.17 4.90 30.33
CA HIS A 149 2.67 4.44 31.62
C HIS A 149 2.98 5.44 32.72
N ASP A 150 2.09 5.50 33.70
CA ASP A 150 2.37 6.19 34.96
C ASP A 150 3.54 5.49 35.67
N MET A 151 4.56 6.28 36.03
CA MET A 151 5.83 5.81 36.60
C MET A 151 6.02 6.29 38.05
N ASP A 152 4.98 6.91 38.64
CA ASP A 152 4.96 7.39 40.02
C ASP A 152 4.85 6.25 41.07
#